data_AF-A0A433CB59-F1
#
_entry.id   AF-A0A433CB59-F1
#
_cell.length_a   1.000
_cell.length_b   1.000
_cell.length_c   1.000
_cell.angle_alpha   90.00
_cell.angle_beta   90.00
_cell.angle_gamma   90.00
#
_symmetry.space_group_name_H-M   'P 1'
#
loop_
_entity.id
_entity.type
_entity.pdbx_description
1 polymer ?
#
loop_
_entity_poly.entity_id
_entity_poly.type
_entity_poly.pdbx_seq_one_letter_code
_entity_poly.pdbx_strand_id
1 'polypeptide(L)'
;MKLFNGVLFLIIIAQLLLALYQYRRHRRLKMHQQRLVESLAGVRYWRVGMARVEFLKTWPKLGPQQALGVLIDDGDTLRLRGRWHGAQEDVEKVIRKDSVGLTWIPPHPFRTANLAWLRLDDPTGSLLICAETLPQPKASREALADLAKAVFPHFRLPQGAATEFSLEKNRYSLTAMLLFLALAAFSLLDTYVFNPYELIESQVAKLLVNPLVALSALIVLAGVGFFSYRRLMAGQVPAQESVVLTVFLTASLAMAALPALKRVDQALAPEGSTWYRYRLVDRVVHFSPVDARQGLPTLRFTKAPEYWAQMEVGSEVQIPLLRGPLGLWQLDHQRFDPPILKFYESSNAK
;
A
#
# COMPACT_ATOMS: atom_id res chain seq x y z
N MET A 1 -7.02 20.61 12.66
CA MET A 1 -7.08 20.48 11.18
C MET A 1 -6.09 21.37 10.42
N LYS A 2 -5.98 22.69 10.69
CA LYS A 2 -5.09 23.59 9.92
C LYS A 2 -3.58 23.24 9.98
N LEU A 3 -3.06 22.82 11.14
CA LEU A 3 -1.66 22.41 11.30
C LEU A 3 -1.32 21.10 10.56
N PHE A 4 -2.20 20.10 10.61
CA PHE A 4 -2.03 18.83 9.90
C PHE A 4 -1.97 19.02 8.38
N ASN A 5 -2.84 19.88 7.85
CA ASN A 5 -2.83 20.22 6.42
C ASN A 5 -1.56 20.97 5.99
N GLY A 6 -1.01 21.84 6.86
CA GLY A 6 0.26 22.52 6.61
C GLY A 6 1.45 21.57 6.55
N VAL A 7 1.53 20.62 7.49
CA VAL A 7 2.60 19.60 7.50
C VAL A 7 2.50 18.69 6.27
N LEU A 8 1.29 18.22 5.92
CA LEU A 8 1.07 17.40 4.74
C LEU A 8 1.48 18.13 3.45
N PHE A 9 1.14 19.41 3.34
CA PHE A 9 1.51 20.24 2.19
C PHE A 9 3.03 20.39 2.05
N LEU A 10 3.75 20.63 3.15
CA LEU A 10 5.22 20.69 3.14
C LEU A 10 5.85 19.35 2.74
N ILE A 11 5.29 18.22 3.20
CA ILE A 11 5.75 16.88 2.80
C ILE A 11 5.58 16.68 1.28
N ILE A 12 4.43 17.08 0.73
CA ILE A 12 4.16 16.98 -0.71
C ILE A 12 5.15 17.84 -1.51
N ILE A 13 5.39 19.09 -1.09
CA ILE A 13 6.37 19.97 -1.75
C ILE A 13 7.78 19.36 -1.70
N ALA A 14 8.20 18.85 -0.53
CA ALA A 14 9.51 18.23 -0.38
C ALA A 14 9.67 17.01 -1.31
N GLN A 15 8.62 16.18 -1.45
CA GLN A 15 8.61 15.05 -2.37
C GLN A 15 8.69 15.49 -3.85
N LEU A 16 7.97 16.55 -4.23
CA LEU A 16 8.03 17.11 -5.58
C LEU A 16 9.41 17.68 -5.92
N LEU A 17 10.04 18.41 -4.99
CA LEU A 17 11.39 18.94 -5.16
C LEU A 17 12.41 17.80 -5.27
N LEU A 18 12.28 16.75 -4.46
CA LEU A 18 13.11 15.56 -4.54
C LEU A 18 12.95 14.85 -5.90
N ALA A 19 11.72 14.68 -6.37
CA ALA A 19 11.42 14.09 -7.67
C ALA A 19 12.01 14.91 -8.82
N LEU A 20 11.88 16.24 -8.78
CA LEU A 20 12.46 17.14 -9.78
C LEU A 20 13.99 17.09 -9.78
N TYR A 21 14.60 17.06 -8.60
CA TYR A 21 16.04 16.90 -8.45
C TYR A 21 16.52 15.58 -9.06
N GLN A 22 15.85 14.46 -8.73
CA GLN A 22 16.17 13.13 -9.29
C GLN A 22 15.99 13.11 -10.82
N TYR A 23 14.91 13.71 -11.34
CA TYR A 23 14.67 13.80 -12.78
C TYR A 23 15.78 14.56 -13.51
N ARG A 24 16.15 15.76 -13.03
CA ARG A 24 17.26 16.55 -13.61
C ARG A 24 18.58 15.79 -13.57
N ARG A 25 18.85 15.13 -12.43
CA ARG A 25 20.06 14.32 -12.23
C ARG A 25 20.12 13.14 -13.21
N HIS A 26 19.01 12.42 -13.40
CA HIS A 26 18.94 11.29 -14.34
C HIS A 26 19.06 11.75 -15.80
N ARG A 27 18.39 12.84 -16.18
CA ARG A 27 18.43 13.41 -17.54
C ARG A 27 19.85 13.75 -17.99
N ARG A 28 20.69 14.30 -17.10
CA ARG A 28 22.10 14.61 -17.41
C ARG A 28 22.91 13.35 -17.73
N LEU A 29 22.76 12.29 -16.95
CA LEU A 29 23.45 11.02 -17.23
C LEU A 29 22.95 10.38 -18.53
N LYS A 30 21.65 10.44 -18.79
CA LYS A 30 21.05 9.95 -20.04
C LYS A 30 21.59 10.64 -21.28
N MET A 31 21.71 11.97 -21.23
CA MET A 31 22.32 12.74 -22.32
C MET A 31 23.78 12.34 -22.54
N HIS A 32 24.53 12.08 -21.47
CA HIS A 32 25.91 11.62 -21.60
C HIS A 32 26.01 10.21 -22.18
N GLN A 33 25.20 9.26 -21.70
CA GLN A 33 25.13 7.91 -22.26
C GLN A 33 24.74 7.91 -23.74
N GLN A 34 23.82 8.80 -24.14
CA GLN A 34 23.43 8.97 -25.53
C GLN A 34 24.61 9.41 -26.42
N ARG A 35 25.44 10.35 -25.95
CA ARG A 35 26.67 10.77 -26.67
C ARG A 35 27.68 9.64 -26.78
N LEU A 36 27.83 8.81 -25.74
CA LEU A 36 28.69 7.62 -25.82
C LEU A 36 28.20 6.67 -26.90
N VAL A 37 26.88 6.42 -26.96
CA VAL A 37 26.28 5.53 -27.96
C VAL A 37 26.46 6.05 -29.39
N GLU A 38 26.30 7.36 -29.61
CA GLU A 38 26.51 7.98 -30.93
C GLU A 38 27.95 7.78 -31.45
N SER A 39 28.93 7.63 -30.57
CA SER A 39 30.32 7.35 -30.94
C SER A 39 30.63 5.89 -31.28
N LEU A 40 29.68 4.96 -31.10
CA LEU A 40 29.90 3.51 -31.18
C LEU A 40 29.29 2.87 -32.44
N ALA A 41 29.21 3.60 -33.55
CA ALA A 41 28.63 3.09 -34.80
C ALA A 41 29.32 1.79 -35.26
N GLY A 42 28.53 0.75 -35.52
CA GLY A 42 29.02 -0.55 -36.01
C GLY A 42 29.56 -1.50 -34.93
N VAL A 43 29.61 -1.08 -33.66
CA VAL A 43 30.07 -1.92 -32.54
C VAL A 43 28.88 -2.52 -31.79
N ARG A 44 29.02 -3.76 -31.32
CA ARG A 44 28.00 -4.40 -30.48
C ARG A 44 28.08 -3.84 -29.06
N TYR A 45 26.99 -3.25 -28.59
CA TYR A 45 26.96 -2.63 -27.26
C TYR A 45 25.60 -2.81 -26.57
N TRP A 46 25.60 -2.62 -25.24
CA TRP A 46 24.38 -2.56 -24.42
C TRP A 46 24.42 -1.34 -23.51
N ARG A 47 23.28 -0.67 -23.37
CA ARG A 47 23.10 0.38 -22.37
C ARG A 47 22.91 -0.26 -21.00
N VAL A 48 23.73 0.14 -20.04
CA VAL A 48 23.71 -0.44 -18.69
C VAL A 48 23.66 0.63 -17.61
N GLY A 49 22.91 0.34 -16.54
CA GLY A 49 23.07 1.01 -15.26
C GLY A 49 24.22 0.37 -14.50
N MET A 50 24.99 1.17 -13.77
CA MET A 50 26.13 0.69 -12.99
C MET A 50 26.02 1.13 -11.53
N ALA A 51 26.53 0.30 -10.65
CA ALA A 51 26.65 0.59 -9.22
C ALA A 51 27.87 -0.08 -8.62
N ARG A 52 28.44 0.52 -7.58
CA ARG A 52 29.47 -0.14 -6.76
C ARG A 52 28.82 -1.18 -5.86
N VAL A 53 29.56 -2.17 -5.36
CA VAL A 53 28.99 -3.23 -4.51
C VAL A 53 28.40 -2.66 -3.21
N GLU A 54 28.97 -1.56 -2.69
CA GLU A 54 28.47 -0.85 -1.51
C GLU A 54 27.05 -0.29 -1.72
N PHE A 55 26.63 -0.07 -2.97
CA PHE A 55 25.26 0.31 -3.28
C PHE A 55 24.24 -0.65 -2.67
N LEU A 56 24.53 -1.95 -2.62
CA LEU A 56 23.62 -2.94 -2.06
C LEU A 56 23.45 -2.83 -0.54
N LYS A 57 24.38 -2.16 0.15
CA LYS A 57 24.35 -1.96 1.60
C LYS A 57 23.74 -0.62 2.01
N THR A 58 23.60 0.33 1.08
CA THR A 58 23.12 1.68 1.39
C THR A 58 21.59 1.78 1.37
N TRP A 59 21.04 2.38 2.42
CA TRP A 59 19.64 2.80 2.53
C TRP A 59 19.62 4.21 3.16
N PRO A 60 18.81 5.17 2.64
CA PRO A 60 17.90 5.04 1.50
C PRO A 60 18.61 5.20 0.15
N LYS A 61 18.08 4.57 -0.89
CA LYS A 61 18.58 4.72 -2.26
C LYS A 61 17.99 5.98 -2.89
N LEU A 62 18.87 6.89 -3.30
CA LEU A 62 18.48 8.13 -4.00
C LEU A 62 18.11 7.92 -5.48
N GLY A 63 18.32 6.71 -6.01
CA GLY A 63 18.02 6.36 -7.39
C GLY A 63 18.24 4.85 -7.64
N PRO A 64 17.77 4.36 -8.80
CA PRO A 64 17.87 2.94 -9.15
C PRO A 64 19.31 2.49 -9.39
N GLN A 65 20.20 3.39 -9.81
CA GLN A 65 21.62 3.13 -10.08
C GLN A 65 22.49 4.32 -9.68
N GLN A 66 23.80 4.10 -9.53
CA GLN A 66 24.77 5.16 -9.20
C GLN A 66 25.42 5.79 -10.42
N ALA A 67 25.36 5.12 -11.57
CA ALA A 67 25.94 5.56 -12.84
C ALA A 67 25.16 4.99 -14.03
N LEU A 68 25.35 5.62 -15.19
CA LEU A 68 24.90 5.12 -16.49
C LEU A 68 26.12 4.95 -17.38
N GLY A 69 26.10 3.90 -18.20
CA GLY A 69 27.17 3.59 -19.12
C GLY A 69 26.74 2.70 -20.26
N VAL A 70 27.73 2.24 -21.00
CA VAL A 70 27.62 1.35 -22.14
C VAL A 70 28.63 0.23 -21.94
N LEU A 71 28.15 -1.00 -22.05
CA LEU A 71 28.97 -2.20 -22.11
C LEU A 71 29.23 -2.51 -23.59
N ILE A 72 30.50 -2.53 -23.98
CA ILE A 72 30.96 -2.72 -25.35
C ILE A 72 31.58 -4.11 -25.46
N ASP A 73 31.17 -4.87 -26.48
CA ASP A 73 31.74 -6.18 -26.79
C ASP A 73 32.92 -6.03 -27.75
N ASP A 74 34.15 -6.17 -27.22
CA ASP A 74 35.39 -6.14 -27.99
C ASP A 74 35.93 -7.58 -28.21
N GLY A 75 35.04 -8.59 -28.28
CA GLY A 75 35.41 -9.99 -28.51
C GLY A 75 35.78 -10.72 -27.22
N ASP A 76 37.07 -10.91 -26.94
CA ASP A 76 37.54 -11.60 -25.72
C ASP A 76 37.48 -10.70 -24.48
N THR A 77 37.31 -9.40 -24.70
CA THR A 77 37.21 -8.39 -23.64
C THR A 77 35.91 -7.63 -23.73
N LEU A 78 35.48 -7.13 -22.58
CA LEU A 78 34.36 -6.21 -22.43
C LEU A 78 34.90 -4.89 -21.94
N ARG A 79 34.50 -3.83 -22.62
CA ARG A 79 34.85 -2.49 -22.21
C ARG A 79 33.61 -1.77 -21.72
N LEU A 80 33.65 -1.37 -20.45
CA LEU A 80 32.59 -0.63 -19.81
C LEU A 80 32.98 0.84 -19.76
N ARG A 81 32.20 1.69 -20.42
CA ARG A 81 32.38 3.16 -20.41
C ARG A 81 31.14 3.83 -19.84
N GLY A 82 31.29 4.77 -18.92
CA GLY A 82 30.15 5.51 -18.39
C GLY A 82 30.53 6.59 -17.40
N ARG A 83 29.56 7.12 -16.67
CA ARG A 83 29.79 8.22 -15.72
C ARG A 83 29.03 8.03 -14.42
N TRP A 84 29.74 8.18 -13.30
CA TRP A 84 29.14 8.21 -11.97
C TRP A 84 28.35 9.48 -11.74
N HIS A 85 27.28 9.38 -10.95
CA HIS A 85 26.57 10.56 -10.50
C HIS A 85 27.49 11.52 -9.73
N GLY A 86 27.60 12.76 -10.22
CA GLY A 86 28.41 13.81 -9.60
C GLY A 86 29.88 13.78 -10.00
N ALA A 87 30.35 12.75 -10.72
CA ALA A 87 31.70 12.74 -11.25
C ALA A 87 31.82 13.64 -12.49
N GLN A 88 32.96 14.32 -12.61
CA GLN A 88 33.30 15.12 -13.80
C GLN A 88 33.89 14.23 -14.91
N GLU A 89 34.65 13.20 -14.52
CA GLU A 89 35.33 12.29 -15.42
C GLU A 89 34.51 11.05 -15.76
N ASP A 90 34.77 10.52 -16.94
CA ASP A 90 34.23 9.25 -17.39
C ASP A 90 35.03 8.10 -16.78
N VAL A 91 34.35 7.00 -16.52
CA VAL A 91 34.95 5.77 -16.05
C VAL A 91 34.98 4.78 -17.19
N GLU A 92 36.16 4.24 -17.40
CA GLU A 92 36.45 3.19 -18.36
C GLU A 92 37.07 2.01 -17.64
N LYS A 93 36.50 0.82 -17.83
CA LYS A 93 37.00 -0.42 -17.26
C LYS A 93 37.00 -1.50 -18.34
N VAL A 94 38.15 -2.13 -18.55
CA VAL A 94 38.29 -3.29 -19.44
C VAL A 94 38.25 -4.55 -18.58
N ILE A 95 37.44 -5.52 -18.99
CA ILE A 95 37.17 -6.77 -18.28
C ILE A 95 37.43 -7.91 -19.24
N ARG A 96 38.26 -8.89 -18.85
CA ARG A 96 38.44 -10.12 -19.64
C ARG A 96 37.29 -11.08 -19.35
N LYS A 97 36.66 -11.62 -20.40
CA LYS A 97 35.49 -12.52 -20.26
C LYS A 97 35.83 -13.82 -19.53
N ASP A 98 37.05 -14.32 -19.71
CA ASP A 98 37.46 -15.62 -19.14
C ASP A 98 37.82 -15.55 -17.65
N SER A 99 38.14 -14.36 -17.14
CA SER A 99 38.59 -14.16 -15.76
C SER A 99 37.56 -13.51 -14.84
N VAL A 100 36.38 -13.15 -15.37
CA VAL A 100 35.36 -12.46 -14.58
C VAL A 100 34.43 -13.45 -13.88
N GLY A 101 34.35 -13.33 -12.55
CA GLY A 101 33.32 -14.02 -11.77
C GLY A 101 31.96 -13.36 -12.00
N LEU A 102 30.92 -14.17 -12.20
CA LEU A 102 29.56 -13.68 -12.48
C LEU A 102 28.61 -14.14 -11.39
N THR A 103 27.90 -13.20 -10.76
CA THR A 103 26.84 -13.51 -9.80
C THR A 103 25.55 -12.77 -10.15
N TRP A 104 24.47 -13.51 -10.34
CA TRP A 104 23.14 -12.92 -10.51
C TRP A 104 22.55 -12.50 -9.16
N ILE A 105 22.10 -11.25 -9.07
CA ILE A 105 21.48 -10.69 -7.88
C ILE A 105 20.01 -10.41 -8.21
N PRO A 106 19.05 -11.11 -7.58
CA PRO A 106 17.64 -10.95 -7.87
C PRO A 106 17.11 -9.58 -7.40
N PRO A 107 16.01 -9.11 -8.00
CA PRO A 107 15.37 -7.85 -7.61
C PRO A 107 14.86 -7.90 -6.17
N HIS A 108 15.09 -6.81 -5.44
CA HIS A 108 14.66 -6.59 -4.08
C HIS A 108 14.41 -5.09 -3.86
N PRO A 109 13.32 -4.66 -3.19
CA PRO A 109 12.88 -3.27 -3.20
C PRO A 109 13.89 -2.39 -2.46
N PHE A 110 14.34 -2.90 -1.32
CA PHE A 110 15.26 -2.20 -0.45
C PHE A 110 16.73 -2.34 -0.86
N ARG A 111 17.16 -3.55 -1.26
CA ARG A 111 18.57 -3.86 -1.52
C ARG A 111 19.02 -3.49 -2.93
N THR A 112 18.16 -3.64 -3.94
CA THR A 112 18.55 -3.48 -5.36
C THR A 112 17.74 -2.43 -6.11
N ALA A 113 16.93 -1.62 -5.40
CA ALA A 113 15.94 -0.71 -6.01
C ALA A 113 14.98 -1.44 -6.96
N ASN A 114 14.67 -2.69 -6.65
CA ASN A 114 13.88 -3.61 -7.46
C ASN A 114 14.43 -3.93 -8.86
N LEU A 115 15.69 -3.62 -9.16
CA LEU A 115 16.33 -4.07 -10.39
C LEU A 115 17.07 -5.40 -10.16
N ALA A 116 17.11 -6.23 -11.20
CA ALA A 116 18.05 -7.35 -11.24
C ALA A 116 19.45 -6.80 -11.56
N TRP A 117 20.47 -7.40 -10.96
CA TRP A 117 21.86 -7.00 -11.20
C TRP A 117 22.71 -8.21 -11.54
N LEU A 118 23.69 -8.02 -12.40
CA LEU A 118 24.79 -8.94 -12.61
C LEU A 118 26.03 -8.33 -11.95
N ARG A 119 26.58 -9.03 -10.96
CA ARG A 119 27.85 -8.69 -10.35
C ARG A 119 28.97 -9.27 -11.18
N LEU A 120 29.87 -8.39 -11.62
CA LEU A 120 31.10 -8.70 -12.32
C LEU A 120 32.24 -8.61 -11.32
N ASP A 121 32.84 -9.74 -10.98
CA ASP A 121 33.98 -9.86 -10.08
C ASP A 121 35.26 -9.99 -10.91
N ASP A 122 35.94 -8.87 -11.11
CA ASP A 122 37.20 -8.78 -11.87
C ASP A 122 38.37 -8.52 -10.89
N PRO A 123 39.62 -8.92 -11.18
CA PRO A 123 40.76 -8.72 -10.28
C PRO A 123 40.99 -7.27 -9.87
N THR A 124 40.59 -6.30 -10.71
CA THR A 124 40.73 -4.87 -10.38
C THR A 124 39.57 -4.33 -9.53
N GLY A 125 38.54 -5.15 -9.27
CA GLY A 125 37.44 -4.85 -8.36
C GLY A 125 36.07 -5.28 -8.90
N SER A 126 35.13 -5.48 -7.97
CA SER A 126 33.76 -5.87 -8.28
C SER A 126 32.89 -4.68 -8.74
N LEU A 127 32.02 -4.91 -9.70
CA LEU A 127 31.04 -3.93 -10.17
C LEU A 127 29.67 -4.58 -10.38
N LEU A 128 28.60 -3.82 -10.20
CA LEU A 128 27.24 -4.24 -10.53
C LEU A 128 26.79 -3.58 -11.82
N ILE A 129 26.25 -4.38 -12.74
CA ILE A 129 25.57 -3.89 -13.94
C ILE A 129 24.11 -4.35 -13.97
N CYS A 130 23.22 -3.51 -14.47
CA CYS A 130 21.84 -3.84 -14.79
C CYS A 130 21.51 -3.34 -16.21
N ALA A 131 20.55 -3.95 -16.88
CA ALA A 131 20.14 -3.44 -18.18
C ALA A 131 19.33 -2.15 -18.01
N GLU A 132 19.65 -1.17 -18.84
CA GLU A 132 19.04 0.15 -18.79
C GLU A 132 17.77 0.15 -19.65
N THR A 133 16.62 -0.15 -19.04
CA THR A 133 15.32 -0.20 -19.72
C THR A 133 14.28 0.65 -19.01
N LEU A 134 14.51 1.97 -18.91
CA LEU A 134 13.53 2.91 -18.33
C LEU A 134 13.13 2.47 -16.88
N PRO A 135 12.16 3.07 -16.17
CA PRO A 135 11.79 2.60 -14.82
C PRO A 135 10.88 1.36 -14.88
N GLN A 136 11.15 0.42 -15.79
CA GLN A 136 10.43 -0.86 -15.91
C GLN A 136 11.33 -2.01 -15.42
N PRO A 137 11.21 -2.44 -14.15
CA PRO A 137 12.00 -3.53 -13.59
C PRO A 137 11.92 -4.84 -14.39
N LYS A 138 10.75 -5.12 -14.97
CA LYS A 138 10.50 -6.31 -15.79
C LYS A 138 11.39 -6.33 -17.03
N ALA A 139 11.29 -5.28 -17.85
CA ALA A 139 12.11 -5.13 -19.06
C ALA A 139 13.61 -5.17 -18.72
N SER A 140 14.00 -4.62 -17.56
CA SER A 140 15.40 -4.56 -17.14
C SER A 140 15.95 -5.95 -16.84
N ARG A 141 15.13 -6.78 -16.21
CA ARG A 141 15.50 -8.16 -15.89
C ARG A 141 15.64 -9.01 -17.15
N GLU A 142 14.70 -8.93 -18.08
CA GLU A 142 14.73 -9.68 -19.34
C GLU A 142 15.92 -9.24 -20.21
N ALA A 143 16.10 -7.93 -20.39
CA ALA A 143 17.23 -7.39 -21.13
C ALA A 143 18.58 -7.73 -20.49
N LEU A 144 18.65 -7.80 -19.15
CA LEU A 144 19.86 -8.24 -18.45
C LEU A 144 20.13 -9.73 -18.64
N ALA A 145 19.09 -10.57 -18.65
CA ALA A 145 19.22 -11.98 -18.94
C ALA A 145 19.70 -12.22 -20.38
N ASP A 146 19.18 -11.47 -21.35
CA ASP A 146 19.60 -11.55 -22.75
C ASP A 146 21.03 -11.03 -22.93
N LEU A 147 21.40 -9.92 -22.27
CA LEU A 147 22.78 -9.44 -22.21
C LEU A 147 23.71 -10.52 -21.64
N ALA A 148 23.35 -11.13 -20.50
CA ALA A 148 24.17 -12.15 -19.87
C ALA A 148 24.37 -13.37 -20.78
N LYS A 149 23.32 -13.85 -21.47
CA LYS A 149 23.43 -14.96 -22.44
C LYS A 149 24.28 -14.59 -23.66
N ALA A 150 24.14 -13.36 -24.16
CA ALA A 150 24.86 -12.89 -25.34
C ALA A 150 26.36 -12.70 -25.08
N VAL A 151 26.71 -12.21 -23.89
CA VAL A 151 28.08 -11.84 -23.52
C VAL A 151 28.82 -13.01 -22.85
N PHE A 152 28.11 -13.80 -22.04
CA PHE A 152 28.65 -14.89 -21.24
C PHE A 152 27.87 -16.19 -21.51
N PRO A 153 28.06 -16.84 -22.66
CA PRO A 153 27.25 -18.00 -23.06
C PRO A 153 27.34 -19.19 -22.09
N HIS A 154 28.45 -19.30 -21.33
CA HIS A 154 28.64 -20.34 -20.32
C HIS A 154 28.00 -20.02 -18.96
N PHE A 155 27.50 -18.80 -18.75
CA PHE A 155 26.87 -18.41 -17.50
C PHE A 155 25.47 -19.02 -17.39
N ARG A 156 25.28 -19.89 -16.40
CA ARG A 156 23.96 -20.47 -16.10
C ARG A 156 23.12 -19.48 -15.30
N LEU A 157 22.15 -18.87 -15.98
CA LEU A 157 21.16 -18.04 -15.31
C LEU A 157 20.37 -18.87 -14.28
N PRO A 158 20.11 -18.33 -13.08
CA PRO A 158 19.28 -19.02 -12.10
C PRO A 158 17.85 -19.18 -12.62
N GLN A 159 17.19 -20.24 -12.16
CA GLN A 159 15.75 -20.44 -12.42
C GLN A 159 14.98 -19.21 -11.95
N GLY A 160 14.10 -18.67 -12.79
CA GLY A 160 13.39 -17.43 -12.47
C GLY A 160 13.97 -16.15 -13.07
N ALA A 161 15.22 -16.18 -13.59
CA ALA A 161 15.88 -14.98 -14.12
C ALA A 161 15.18 -14.39 -15.35
N ALA A 162 14.54 -15.22 -16.17
CA ALA A 162 13.85 -14.82 -17.40
C ALA A 162 12.32 -15.05 -17.37
N THR A 163 11.77 -15.68 -16.31
CA THR A 163 10.33 -15.99 -16.26
C THR A 163 9.55 -14.87 -15.59
N GLU A 164 8.45 -14.48 -16.23
CA GLU A 164 7.48 -13.55 -15.67
C GLU A 164 6.86 -14.12 -14.39
N PHE A 165 6.90 -13.34 -13.31
CA PHE A 165 6.04 -13.63 -12.18
C PHE A 165 4.62 -13.20 -12.55
N SER A 166 3.67 -14.14 -12.52
CA SER A 166 2.24 -13.83 -12.62
C SER A 166 1.57 -14.05 -11.28
N LEU A 167 0.85 -13.01 -10.81
CA LEU A 167 0.08 -13.03 -9.57
C LEU A 167 -0.91 -14.19 -9.52
N GLU A 168 -1.49 -14.55 -10.66
CA GLU A 168 -2.51 -15.60 -10.76
C GLU A 168 -1.96 -17.02 -10.68
N LYS A 169 -0.64 -17.19 -10.89
CA LYS A 169 0.01 -18.52 -10.86
C LYS A 169 0.62 -18.85 -9.50
N ASN A 170 0.83 -17.83 -8.66
CA ASN A 170 1.43 -18.03 -7.35
C ASN A 170 0.34 -18.17 -6.26
N ARG A 171 0.36 -19.31 -5.57
CA ARG A 171 -0.62 -19.64 -4.52
C ARG A 171 -0.67 -18.61 -3.38
N TYR A 172 0.45 -17.99 -3.03
CA TYR A 172 0.52 -17.03 -1.92
C TYR A 172 -0.10 -15.69 -2.31
N SER A 173 0.16 -15.19 -3.52
CA SER A 173 -0.51 -13.99 -4.02
C SER A 173 -2.01 -14.20 -4.24
N LEU A 174 -2.41 -15.37 -4.77
CA LEU A 174 -3.83 -15.73 -4.88
C LEU A 174 -4.52 -15.75 -3.52
N THR A 175 -3.90 -16.37 -2.51
CA THR A 175 -4.47 -16.40 -1.15
C THR A 175 -4.63 -14.99 -0.59
N ALA A 176 -3.61 -14.13 -0.73
CA ALA A 176 -3.68 -12.74 -0.28
C ALA A 176 -4.78 -11.95 -1.00
N MET A 177 -4.93 -12.15 -2.32
CA MET A 177 -5.98 -11.52 -3.11
C MET A 177 -7.38 -11.98 -2.68
N LEU A 178 -7.58 -13.28 -2.48
CA LEU A 178 -8.86 -13.83 -2.01
C LEU A 178 -9.23 -13.30 -0.62
N LEU A 179 -8.26 -13.24 0.30
CA LEU A 179 -8.49 -12.67 1.63
C LEU A 179 -8.84 -11.18 1.56
N PHE A 180 -8.12 -10.41 0.74
CA PHE A 180 -8.44 -9.00 0.50
C PHE A 180 -9.87 -8.83 -0.01
N LEU A 181 -10.25 -9.58 -1.06
CA LEU A 181 -11.59 -9.50 -1.66
C LEU A 181 -12.67 -9.93 -0.66
N ALA A 182 -12.45 -11.00 0.10
CA ALA A 182 -13.38 -11.47 1.12
C ALA A 182 -13.59 -10.43 2.23
N LEU A 183 -12.51 -9.82 2.73
CA LEU A 183 -12.59 -8.78 3.77
C LEU A 183 -13.27 -7.50 3.25
N ALA A 184 -12.93 -7.08 2.04
CA ALA A 184 -13.56 -5.90 1.42
C ALA A 184 -15.05 -6.14 1.15
N ALA A 185 -15.40 -7.30 0.58
CA ALA A 185 -16.79 -7.69 0.35
C ALA A 185 -17.57 -7.78 1.67
N PHE A 186 -16.98 -8.40 2.70
CA PHE A 186 -17.58 -8.46 4.04
C PHE A 186 -17.83 -7.05 4.60
N SER A 187 -16.82 -6.17 4.55
CA SER A 187 -16.95 -4.80 5.06
C SER A 187 -18.09 -4.03 4.36
N LEU A 188 -18.17 -4.10 3.03
CA LEU A 188 -19.21 -3.43 2.25
C LEU A 188 -20.59 -4.04 2.47
N LEU A 189 -20.72 -5.36 2.33
CA LEU A 189 -22.01 -6.04 2.44
C LEU A 189 -22.56 -5.99 3.86
N ASP A 190 -21.73 -6.13 4.88
CA ASP A 190 -22.18 -6.00 6.26
C ASP A 190 -22.64 -4.58 6.57
N THR A 191 -21.90 -3.57 6.11
CA THR A 191 -22.22 -2.17 6.41
C THR A 191 -23.50 -1.71 5.73
N TYR A 192 -23.77 -2.15 4.49
CA TYR A 192 -24.85 -1.58 3.68
C TYR A 192 -26.03 -2.53 3.40
N VAL A 193 -25.84 -3.85 3.51
CA VAL A 193 -26.84 -4.81 3.01
C VAL A 193 -27.37 -5.71 4.12
N PHE A 194 -26.50 -6.33 4.91
CA PHE A 194 -26.89 -7.44 5.79
C PHE A 194 -27.08 -7.09 7.25
N ASN A 195 -26.58 -5.93 7.72
CA ASN A 195 -26.62 -5.60 9.13
C ASN A 195 -27.58 -4.44 9.38
N PRO A 196 -28.80 -4.71 9.90
CA PRO A 196 -29.79 -3.68 10.17
C PRO A 196 -29.43 -2.82 11.39
N TYR A 197 -28.35 -3.12 12.09
CA TYR A 197 -27.93 -2.30 13.22
C TYR A 197 -27.00 -1.18 12.74
N GLU A 198 -27.13 0.05 13.23
CA GLU A 198 -26.19 1.15 12.94
C GLU A 198 -25.40 1.50 14.21
N LEU A 199 -24.07 1.62 14.10
CA LEU A 199 -23.23 1.95 15.24
C LEU A 199 -23.32 3.46 15.50
N ILE A 200 -23.51 3.86 16.76
CA ILE A 200 -23.80 5.26 17.07
C ILE A 200 -22.57 6.14 16.81
N GLU A 201 -22.74 7.18 16.00
CA GLU A 201 -21.66 8.07 15.52
C GLU A 201 -20.78 8.64 16.65
N SER A 202 -21.43 9.05 17.76
CA SER A 202 -20.74 9.63 18.91
C SER A 202 -19.76 8.65 19.58
N GLN A 203 -19.97 7.34 19.42
CA GLN A 203 -19.06 6.31 19.90
C GLN A 203 -17.96 6.01 18.90
N VAL A 204 -18.27 5.94 17.61
CA VAL A 204 -17.26 5.76 16.55
C VAL A 204 -16.20 6.86 16.67
N ALA A 205 -16.62 8.12 16.81
CA ALA A 205 -15.71 9.24 16.98
C ALA A 205 -14.83 9.10 18.24
N LYS A 206 -15.42 8.72 19.38
CA LYS A 206 -14.67 8.48 20.63
C LYS A 206 -13.67 7.33 20.50
N LEU A 207 -14.06 6.26 19.81
CA LEU A 207 -13.23 5.08 19.58
C LEU A 207 -12.01 5.43 18.71
N LEU A 208 -12.23 6.20 17.63
CA LEU A 208 -11.17 6.62 16.70
C LEU A 208 -10.18 7.60 17.32
N VAL A 209 -10.63 8.43 18.27
CA VAL A 209 -9.77 9.42 18.96
C VAL A 209 -9.05 8.81 20.18
N ASN A 210 -9.49 7.64 20.65
CA ASN A 210 -8.87 6.99 21.80
C ASN A 210 -7.43 6.53 21.47
N PRO A 211 -6.39 7.06 22.14
CA PRO A 211 -5.00 6.75 21.82
C PRO A 211 -4.65 5.28 22.05
N LEU A 212 -5.30 4.61 23.00
CA LEU A 212 -5.06 3.18 23.27
C LEU A 212 -5.66 2.31 22.16
N VAL A 213 -6.84 2.68 21.65
CA VAL A 213 -7.44 1.99 20.49
C VAL A 213 -6.59 2.23 19.24
N ALA A 214 -6.15 3.47 19.00
CA ALA A 214 -5.29 3.78 17.86
C ALA A 214 -3.95 3.01 17.94
N LEU A 215 -3.33 2.95 19.13
CA LEU A 215 -2.07 2.23 19.34
C LEU A 215 -2.25 0.72 19.17
N SER A 216 -3.29 0.14 19.75
CA SER A 216 -3.57 -1.30 19.61
C SER A 216 -3.89 -1.67 18.16
N ALA A 217 -4.70 -0.88 17.46
CA ALA A 217 -4.96 -1.04 16.03
C ALA A 217 -3.67 -0.95 15.21
N LEU A 218 -2.80 0.03 15.50
CA LEU A 218 -1.51 0.16 14.83
C LEU A 218 -0.62 -1.08 15.03
N ILE A 219 -0.52 -1.59 16.27
CA ILE A 219 0.28 -2.78 16.59
C ILE A 219 -0.26 -4.01 15.84
N VAL A 220 -1.57 -4.22 15.85
CA VAL A 220 -2.22 -5.35 15.17
C VAL A 220 -2.02 -5.25 13.66
N LEU A 221 -2.30 -4.08 13.05
CA LEU A 221 -2.15 -3.88 11.61
C LEU A 221 -0.70 -4.00 11.16
N ALA A 222 0.25 -3.47 11.94
CA ALA A 222 1.68 -3.62 11.68
C ALA A 222 2.12 -5.08 11.79
N GLY A 223 1.64 -5.81 12.80
CA GLY A 223 1.91 -7.24 12.99
C GLY A 223 1.38 -8.08 11.83
N VAL A 224 0.12 -7.88 11.44
CA VAL A 224 -0.51 -8.55 10.30
C VAL A 224 0.20 -8.18 9.00
N GLY A 225 0.53 -6.92 8.80
CA GLY A 225 1.26 -6.44 7.63
C GLY A 225 2.64 -7.09 7.51
N PHE A 226 3.42 -7.07 8.59
CA PHE A 226 4.73 -7.70 8.63
C PHE A 226 4.66 -9.20 8.40
N PHE A 227 3.70 -9.89 9.04
CA PHE A 227 3.48 -11.32 8.84
C PHE A 227 3.10 -11.66 7.39
N SER A 228 2.18 -10.90 6.80
CA SER A 228 1.72 -11.07 5.42
C SER A 228 2.86 -10.86 4.43
N TYR A 229 3.65 -9.79 4.62
CA TYR A 229 4.82 -9.52 3.80
C TYR A 229 5.84 -10.66 3.89
N ARG A 230 6.18 -11.13 5.10
CA ARG A 230 7.10 -12.27 5.27
C ARG A 230 6.58 -13.53 4.60
N ARG A 231 5.29 -13.81 4.69
CA ARG A 231 4.67 -14.98 4.06
C ARG A 231 4.72 -14.89 2.53
N LEU A 232 4.46 -13.72 1.95
CA LEU A 232 4.54 -13.48 0.50
C LEU A 232 5.98 -13.63 0.00
N MET A 233 6.95 -13.06 0.72
CA MET A 233 8.38 -13.23 0.40
C MET A 233 8.83 -14.69 0.49
N ALA A 234 8.38 -15.44 1.51
CA ALA A 234 8.63 -16.89 1.61
C ALA A 234 8.00 -17.67 0.44
N GLY A 235 6.89 -17.16 -0.11
CA GLY A 235 6.25 -17.66 -1.32
C GLY A 235 6.92 -17.25 -2.63
N GLN A 236 8.10 -16.63 -2.59
CA GLN A 236 8.82 -16.09 -3.75
C GLN A 236 8.00 -15.08 -4.56
N VAL A 237 7.02 -14.42 -3.92
CA VAL A 237 6.33 -13.29 -4.53
C VAL A 237 7.34 -12.14 -4.61
N PRO A 238 7.51 -11.50 -5.77
CA PRO A 238 8.40 -10.37 -5.89
C PRO A 238 7.93 -9.25 -4.98
N ALA A 239 8.91 -8.48 -4.54
CA ALA A 239 8.78 -7.78 -3.29
C ALA A 239 7.96 -6.48 -3.43
N GLN A 240 7.81 -5.94 -4.65
CA GLN A 240 6.87 -4.84 -4.91
C GLN A 240 5.42 -5.31 -4.81
N GLU A 241 5.10 -6.42 -5.46
CA GLU A 241 3.81 -7.09 -5.41
C GLU A 241 3.48 -7.48 -3.97
N SER A 242 4.48 -7.96 -3.22
CA SER A 242 4.33 -8.27 -1.80
C SER A 242 3.95 -7.05 -0.97
N VAL A 243 4.58 -5.89 -1.21
CA VAL A 243 4.23 -4.63 -0.52
C VAL A 243 2.81 -4.21 -0.87
N VAL A 244 2.45 -4.20 -2.16
CA VAL A 244 1.12 -3.78 -2.62
C VAL A 244 0.03 -4.68 -2.04
N LEU A 245 0.19 -6.00 -2.14
CA LEU A 245 -0.76 -6.97 -1.58
C LEU A 245 -0.88 -6.85 -0.07
N THR A 246 0.25 -6.62 0.63
CA THR A 246 0.23 -6.40 2.08
C THR A 246 -0.57 -5.15 2.44
N VAL A 247 -0.38 -4.05 1.71
CA VAL A 247 -1.13 -2.79 1.94
C VAL A 247 -2.62 -3.00 1.69
N PHE A 248 -3.02 -3.66 0.60
CA PHE A 248 -4.43 -3.94 0.35
C PHE A 248 -5.04 -4.85 1.43
N LEU A 249 -4.31 -5.86 1.88
CA LEU A 249 -4.79 -6.77 2.92
C LEU A 249 -4.90 -6.08 4.29
N THR A 250 -3.94 -5.26 4.69
CA THR A 250 -4.03 -4.51 5.96
C THR A 250 -5.10 -3.43 5.91
N ALA A 251 -5.26 -2.73 4.78
CA ALA A 251 -6.32 -1.74 4.60
C ALA A 251 -7.72 -2.38 4.63
N SER A 252 -7.92 -3.50 3.92
CA SER A 252 -9.19 -4.23 3.96
C SER A 252 -9.49 -4.80 5.35
N LEU A 253 -8.48 -5.29 6.08
CA LEU A 253 -8.66 -5.68 7.48
C LEU A 253 -9.08 -4.50 8.36
N ALA A 254 -8.46 -3.33 8.20
CA ALA A 254 -8.84 -2.13 8.94
C ALA A 254 -10.29 -1.71 8.65
N MET A 255 -10.73 -1.79 7.38
CA MET A 255 -12.12 -1.52 6.99
C MET A 255 -13.10 -2.59 7.52
N ALA A 256 -12.70 -3.85 7.57
CA ALA A 256 -13.51 -4.96 8.06
C ALA A 256 -13.56 -5.03 9.61
N ALA A 257 -12.62 -4.39 10.31
CA ALA A 257 -12.50 -4.49 11.76
C ALA A 257 -13.74 -3.99 12.49
N LEU A 258 -14.27 -2.82 12.13
CA LEU A 258 -15.43 -2.25 12.82
C LEU A 258 -16.71 -3.08 12.59
N PRO A 259 -17.07 -3.47 11.34
CA PRO A 259 -18.17 -4.41 11.10
C PRO A 259 -18.01 -5.75 11.82
N ALA A 260 -16.79 -6.31 11.86
CA ALA A 260 -16.51 -7.56 12.57
C ALA A 260 -16.73 -7.41 14.08
N LEU A 261 -16.18 -6.35 14.70
CA LEU A 261 -16.38 -6.08 16.13
C LEU A 261 -17.85 -5.89 16.47
N LYS A 262 -18.58 -5.16 15.62
CA LYS A 262 -20.03 -4.98 15.75
C LYS A 262 -20.78 -6.32 15.74
N ARG A 263 -20.45 -7.22 14.81
CA ARG A 263 -21.05 -8.57 14.73
C ARG A 263 -20.70 -9.43 15.93
N VAL A 264 -19.46 -9.39 16.41
CA VAL A 264 -19.04 -10.10 17.62
C VAL A 264 -19.80 -9.57 18.83
N ASP A 265 -19.94 -8.25 18.95
CA ASP A 265 -20.70 -7.62 20.04
C ASP A 265 -22.17 -8.03 20.02
N GLN A 266 -22.80 -8.05 18.84
CA GLN A 266 -24.17 -8.53 18.65
C GLN A 266 -24.32 -10.01 19.02
N ALA A 267 -23.41 -10.86 18.55
CA ALA A 267 -23.47 -12.31 18.78
C ALA A 267 -23.28 -12.68 20.26
N LEU A 268 -22.58 -11.84 21.01
CA LEU A 268 -22.34 -12.02 22.45
C LEU A 268 -23.32 -11.23 23.33
N ALA A 269 -24.24 -10.47 22.74
CA ALA A 269 -25.24 -9.73 23.51
C ALA A 269 -26.21 -10.72 24.18
N PRO A 270 -26.43 -10.62 25.51
CA PRO A 270 -27.28 -11.56 26.24
C PRO A 270 -28.76 -11.44 25.89
N GLU A 271 -29.18 -10.25 25.46
CA GLU A 271 -30.56 -9.94 25.06
C GLU A 271 -30.54 -9.20 23.72
N GLY A 272 -31.66 -9.26 22.99
CA GLY A 272 -31.85 -8.48 21.78
C GLY A 272 -31.93 -6.97 22.04
N SER A 273 -32.30 -6.19 21.03
CA SER A 273 -32.47 -4.74 21.19
C SER A 273 -33.53 -4.40 22.25
N THR A 274 -33.23 -3.43 23.11
CA THR A 274 -34.11 -2.94 24.19
C THR A 274 -34.48 -1.48 23.94
N TRP A 275 -35.70 -1.10 24.32
CA TRP A 275 -36.19 0.27 24.17
C TRP A 275 -35.69 1.16 25.30
N TYR A 276 -34.94 2.21 24.94
CA TYR A 276 -34.44 3.21 25.88
C TYR A 276 -35.13 4.55 25.68
N ARG A 277 -35.37 5.26 26.78
CA ARG A 277 -36.03 6.57 26.75
C ARG A 277 -35.02 7.69 26.49
N TYR A 278 -35.30 8.47 25.47
CA TYR A 278 -34.53 9.62 25.06
C TYR A 278 -35.41 10.86 25.03
N ARG A 279 -34.85 12.02 25.40
CA ARG A 279 -35.50 13.31 25.33
C ARG A 279 -34.98 14.09 24.13
N LEU A 280 -35.88 14.65 23.34
CA LEU A 280 -35.54 15.56 22.24
C LEU A 280 -35.06 16.89 22.82
N VAL A 281 -33.81 17.27 22.54
CA VAL A 281 -33.16 18.47 23.13
C VAL A 281 -33.27 19.69 22.23
N ASP A 282 -33.22 19.48 20.91
CA ASP A 282 -33.23 20.56 19.93
C ASP A 282 -33.93 20.10 18.64
N ARG A 283 -34.49 21.05 17.88
CA ARG A 283 -35.10 20.83 16.56
C ARG A 283 -34.10 20.30 15.54
N VAL A 284 -32.80 20.42 15.80
CA VAL A 284 -31.72 19.78 15.02
C VAL A 284 -31.55 18.29 15.38
N VAL A 285 -32.60 17.67 15.92
CA VAL A 285 -32.74 16.21 16.10
C VAL A 285 -31.64 15.60 16.99
N HIS A 286 -31.30 16.32 18.06
CA HIS A 286 -30.41 15.85 19.11
C HIS A 286 -31.23 15.19 20.22
N PHE A 287 -30.84 13.98 20.61
CA PHE A 287 -31.48 13.22 21.67
C PHE A 287 -30.52 12.96 22.83
N SER A 288 -30.93 13.36 24.02
CA SER A 288 -30.22 13.06 25.27
C SER A 288 -30.92 11.93 26.02
N PRO A 289 -30.20 10.99 26.65
CA PRO A 289 -30.82 9.98 27.47
C PRO A 289 -31.59 10.61 28.65
N VAL A 290 -32.78 10.08 28.96
CA VAL A 290 -33.59 10.55 30.09
C VAL A 290 -32.93 10.18 31.43
N ASP A 291 -32.28 9.01 31.49
CA ASP A 291 -31.53 8.54 32.65
C ASP A 291 -30.03 8.45 32.32
N ALA A 292 -29.26 9.39 32.87
CA ALA A 292 -27.81 9.44 32.68
C ALA A 292 -27.06 8.26 33.34
N ARG A 293 -27.68 7.55 34.31
CA ARG A 293 -27.02 6.45 35.05
C ARG A 293 -26.84 5.19 34.21
N GLN A 294 -27.56 5.09 33.09
CA GLN A 294 -27.53 3.91 32.21
C GLN A 294 -26.33 3.91 31.24
N GLY A 295 -25.54 4.99 31.21
CA GLY A 295 -24.36 5.09 30.34
C GLY A 295 -24.72 5.14 28.85
N LEU A 296 -25.93 5.59 28.52
CA LEU A 296 -26.44 5.72 27.17
C LEU A 296 -25.72 6.85 26.40
N PRO A 297 -25.36 6.64 25.12
CA PRO A 297 -24.79 7.69 24.30
C PRO A 297 -25.83 8.74 23.90
N THR A 298 -25.37 9.96 23.61
CA THR A 298 -26.18 10.95 22.89
C THR A 298 -26.34 10.53 21.43
N LEU A 299 -27.54 10.77 20.89
CA LEU A 299 -27.90 10.44 19.52
C LEU A 299 -28.17 11.71 18.73
N ARG A 300 -27.91 11.62 17.43
CA ARG A 300 -28.23 12.66 16.45
C ARG A 300 -28.77 11.98 15.22
N PHE A 301 -29.98 12.33 14.79
CA PHE A 301 -30.54 11.80 13.54
C PHE A 301 -30.63 12.90 12.50
N THR A 302 -29.78 12.83 11.48
CA THR A 302 -29.82 13.77 10.35
C THR A 302 -30.81 13.32 9.27
N LYS A 303 -31.28 12.08 9.33
CA LYS A 303 -32.27 11.49 8.43
C LYS A 303 -33.69 11.84 8.90
N ALA A 304 -34.60 12.04 7.95
CA ALA A 304 -36.03 12.30 8.15
C ALA A 304 -36.37 13.56 8.99
N PRO A 305 -35.83 14.75 8.67
CA PRO A 305 -36.05 15.95 9.48
C PRO A 305 -37.53 16.36 9.57
N GLU A 306 -38.34 16.10 8.54
CA GLU A 306 -39.77 16.43 8.52
C GLU A 306 -40.58 15.58 9.51
N TYR A 307 -40.18 14.32 9.72
CA TYR A 307 -40.78 13.46 10.74
C TYR A 307 -40.51 14.01 12.14
N TRP A 308 -39.25 14.35 12.43
CA TRP A 308 -38.86 14.85 13.75
C TRP A 308 -39.38 16.25 14.06
N ALA A 309 -39.60 17.09 13.03
CA ALA A 309 -40.13 18.44 13.19
C ALA A 309 -41.56 18.50 13.78
N GLN A 310 -42.31 17.39 13.74
CA GLN A 310 -43.64 17.30 14.36
C GLN A 310 -43.59 17.13 15.87
N MET A 311 -42.44 16.73 16.42
CA MET A 311 -42.29 16.48 17.84
C MET A 311 -41.89 17.76 18.58
N GLU A 312 -42.54 18.03 19.71
CA GLU A 312 -42.17 19.16 20.56
C GLU A 312 -40.82 18.92 21.24
N VAL A 313 -39.99 19.96 21.35
CA VAL A 313 -38.73 19.89 22.09
C VAL A 313 -39.04 19.57 23.55
N GLY A 314 -38.32 18.61 24.13
CA GLY A 314 -38.58 18.07 25.46
C GLY A 314 -39.42 16.79 25.47
N SER A 315 -40.00 16.39 24.33
CA SER A 315 -40.72 15.12 24.20
C SER A 315 -39.82 13.92 24.46
N GLU A 316 -40.40 12.88 25.07
CA GLU A 316 -39.71 11.61 25.33
C GLU A 316 -40.07 10.59 24.25
N VAL A 317 -39.05 10.02 23.62
CA VAL A 317 -39.15 9.04 22.54
C VAL A 317 -38.41 7.77 22.96
N GLN A 318 -38.98 6.61 22.63
CA GLN A 318 -38.32 5.33 22.84
C GLN A 318 -37.50 4.97 21.61
N ILE A 319 -36.23 4.62 21.82
CA ILE A 319 -35.29 4.27 20.75
C ILE A 319 -34.74 2.86 21.02
N PRO A 320 -34.80 1.93 20.06
CA PRO A 320 -34.38 0.56 20.26
C PRO A 320 -32.86 0.46 20.06
N LEU A 321 -32.13 0.13 21.13
CA LEU A 321 -30.68 -0.03 21.08
C LEU A 321 -30.27 -1.43 21.56
N LEU A 322 -29.21 -1.95 20.97
CA LEU A 322 -28.50 -3.13 21.41
C LEU A 322 -27.13 -2.72 21.97
N ARG A 323 -26.70 -3.39 23.03
CA ARG A 323 -25.35 -3.26 23.59
C ARG A 323 -24.83 -4.62 23.99
N GLY A 324 -23.75 -5.07 23.36
CA GLY A 324 -23.04 -6.27 23.78
C GLY A 324 -21.91 -5.99 24.78
N PRO A 325 -21.12 -7.02 25.10
CA PRO A 325 -20.05 -6.94 26.10
C PRO A 325 -18.85 -6.11 25.65
N LEU A 326 -18.67 -5.83 24.36
CA LEU A 326 -17.66 -4.90 23.86
C LEU A 326 -18.07 -3.43 24.09
N GLY A 327 -19.29 -3.20 24.57
CA GLY A 327 -19.78 -1.87 24.94
C GLY A 327 -20.14 -0.99 23.74
N LEU A 328 -20.30 -1.58 22.56
CA LEU A 328 -20.71 -0.89 21.35
C LEU A 328 -22.23 -0.75 21.36
N TRP A 329 -22.71 0.49 21.36
CA TRP A 329 -24.15 0.73 21.27
C TRP A 329 -24.58 0.86 19.81
N GLN A 330 -25.65 0.14 19.48
CA GLN A 330 -26.08 -0.06 18.10
C GLN A 330 -27.60 0.17 18.00
N LEU A 331 -28.02 1.00 17.04
CA LEU A 331 -29.41 1.29 16.75
C LEU A 331 -30.03 0.18 15.92
N ASP A 332 -31.19 -0.34 16.31
CA ASP A 332 -31.92 -1.35 15.54
C ASP A 332 -32.84 -0.70 14.49
N HIS A 333 -32.44 -0.67 13.22
CA HIS A 333 -33.26 -0.10 12.15
C HIS A 333 -34.53 -0.90 11.86
N GLN A 334 -34.55 -2.22 12.12
CA GLN A 334 -35.78 -3.01 11.88
C GLN A 334 -36.92 -2.56 12.79
N ARG A 335 -36.59 -2.06 13.99
CA ARG A 335 -37.57 -1.53 14.95
C ARG A 335 -37.71 -0.01 14.87
N PHE A 336 -36.64 0.70 14.54
CA PHE A 336 -36.60 2.15 14.52
C PHE A 336 -37.20 2.78 13.26
N ASP A 337 -36.96 2.22 12.07
CA ASP A 337 -37.36 2.83 10.80
C ASP A 337 -38.87 2.72 10.45
N PRO A 338 -39.62 1.64 10.81
CA PRO A 338 -41.00 1.48 10.36
C PRO A 338 -41.96 2.65 10.67
N PRO A 339 -41.92 3.30 11.86
CA PRO A 339 -42.73 4.48 12.12
C PRO A 339 -42.42 5.66 11.19
N ILE A 340 -41.13 5.86 10.87
CA ILE A 340 -40.66 6.94 9.98
C ILE A 340 -41.11 6.66 8.54
N LEU A 341 -40.96 5.42 8.07
CA LEU A 341 -41.38 5.03 6.73
C LEU A 341 -42.90 5.22 6.54
N LYS A 342 -43.71 4.77 7.51
CA LYS A 342 -45.17 4.97 7.50
C LYS A 342 -45.58 6.43 7.41
N PHE A 343 -44.84 7.33 8.08
CA PHE A 343 -45.11 8.76 8.00
C PHE A 343 -44.95 9.30 6.56
N TYR A 344 -43.86 8.96 5.87
CA TYR A 344 -43.65 9.40 4.48
C TYR A 344 -44.60 8.72 3.49
N GLU A 345 -44.92 7.44 3.68
CA GLU A 345 -45.93 6.74 2.87
C GLU A 345 -47.30 7.43 2.97
N SER A 346 -47.71 7.81 4.18
CA SER A 346 -48.98 8.51 4.40
C SER A 346 -49.00 9.95 3.88
N SER A 347 -47.83 10.58 3.81
CA SER A 347 -47.68 11.96 3.31
C SER A 347 -47.65 12.01 1.78
N ASN A 348 -47.12 10.98 1.12
CA ASN A 348 -47.08 10.87 -0.35
C ASN A 348 -48.40 10.37 -0.97
N ALA A 349 -49.30 9.80 -0.17
CA ALA A 349 -50.63 9.35 -0.60
C ALA A 349 -51.68 10.48 -0.64
N LYS A 350 -51.31 11.69 -0.21
CA LYS A 350 -52.10 12.93 -0.30
C LYS A 350 -51.55 13.81 -1.41
#